data_AF-A0A8J3VL19-F1
#
_entry.id   AF-A0A8J3VL19-F1
#
_cell.length_a   1.000
_cell.length_b   1.000
_cell.length_c   1.000
_cell.angle_alpha   90.00
_cell.angle_beta   90.00
_cell.angle_gamma   90.00
#
_symmetry.space_group_name_H-M   'P 1'
#
loop_
_entity.id
_entity.type
_entity.pdbx_description
1 polymer ?
#
loop_
_entity_poly.entity_id
_entity_poly.type
_entity_poly.pdbx_seq_one_letter_code
_entity_poly.pdbx_strand_id
1 'polypeptide(L)'
;MGVTALALAGCGDAAPTTAEPSLSWQEPANYEYTVASTCGERLLIGTFKMTVAQGKVTEVVRKDNTLPEVKPENYPSLKDLLDEYLTAKKNGAHLAKLETDPADGHPTKIDLDPIKNAIDDEACYRISNYTPRS
;
A
#
# COMPACT_ATOMS: atom_id res chain seq x y z
N MET A 1 -17.57 -3.74 63.78
CA MET A 1 -16.89 -4.66 62.84
C MET A 1 -17.74 -4.69 61.58
N GLY A 2 -17.31 -4.37 60.37
CA GLY A 2 -16.10 -3.84 59.77
C GLY A 2 -16.51 -3.51 58.32
N VAL A 3 -16.11 -2.34 57.81
CA VAL A 3 -16.44 -1.87 56.47
C VAL A 3 -15.56 -2.59 55.45
N THR A 4 -16.12 -3.13 54.36
CA THR A 4 -15.32 -3.61 53.22
C THR A 4 -15.78 -2.89 51.96
N ALA A 5 -14.95 -1.95 51.53
CA ALA A 5 -15.00 -1.30 50.24
C ALA A 5 -14.28 -2.18 49.20
N LEU A 6 -14.83 -2.28 47.98
CA LEU A 6 -14.07 -2.61 46.79
C LEU A 6 -14.41 -1.58 45.71
N ALA A 7 -13.50 -0.63 45.50
CA ALA A 7 -13.49 0.22 44.32
C ALA A 7 -12.59 -0.45 43.27
N LEU A 8 -13.18 -1.01 42.22
CA LEU A 8 -12.45 -1.44 41.04
C LEU A 8 -12.35 -0.25 40.08
N ALA A 9 -11.28 0.53 40.22
CA ALA A 9 -10.85 1.48 39.20
C ALA A 9 -10.12 0.68 38.10
N GLY A 10 -10.87 0.15 37.13
CA GLY A 10 -10.32 -0.38 35.90
C GLY A 10 -10.00 0.79 34.96
N CYS A 11 -8.80 1.35 35.05
CA CYS A 11 -8.23 2.11 33.93
C CYS A 11 -8.01 1.11 32.79
N GLY A 12 -8.96 1.04 31.87
CA GLY A 12 -8.71 0.46 30.56
C GLY A 12 -7.74 1.39 29.85
N ASP A 13 -6.46 1.04 29.86
CA ASP A 13 -5.49 1.52 28.88
C ASP A 13 -6.05 1.15 27.51
N ALA A 14 -6.74 2.10 26.87
CA ALA A 14 -7.10 2.00 25.48
C ALA A 14 -5.78 1.94 24.71
N ALA A 15 -5.40 0.75 24.26
CA ALA A 15 -4.32 0.60 23.30
C ALA A 15 -4.57 1.61 22.17
N PRO A 16 -3.54 2.33 21.68
CA PRO A 16 -3.72 3.21 20.56
C PRO A 16 -4.23 2.37 19.39
N THR A 17 -5.52 2.47 19.11
CA THR A 17 -6.08 2.07 17.83
C THR A 17 -5.44 3.02 16.84
N THR A 18 -4.39 2.56 16.16
CA THR A 18 -3.92 3.22 14.94
C THR A 18 -5.16 3.37 14.06
N ALA A 19 -5.66 4.59 13.92
CA ALA A 19 -6.81 4.88 13.10
C ALA A 19 -6.52 4.32 11.70
N GLU A 20 -7.44 3.52 11.17
CA GLU A 20 -7.27 3.01 9.83
C GLU A 20 -7.20 4.19 8.85
N PRO A 21 -6.24 4.20 7.91
CA PRO A 21 -6.16 5.26 6.93
C PRO A 21 -7.50 5.37 6.19
N SER A 22 -8.07 6.57 6.16
CA SER A 22 -9.31 6.82 5.43
C SER A 22 -9.03 6.70 3.94
N LEU A 23 -9.66 5.71 3.29
CA LEU A 23 -9.60 5.52 1.83
C LEU A 23 -10.49 6.53 1.10
N SER A 24 -10.28 7.82 1.37
CA SER A 24 -10.97 8.92 0.71
C SER A 24 -10.32 9.32 -0.62
N TRP A 25 -9.13 8.79 -0.91
CA TRP A 25 -8.44 9.06 -2.16
C TRP A 25 -9.18 8.45 -3.34
N GLN A 26 -9.44 9.30 -4.33
CA GLN A 26 -9.99 8.90 -5.61
C GLN A 26 -8.88 8.99 -6.65
N GLU A 27 -8.63 7.88 -7.33
CA GLU A 27 -7.59 7.85 -8.36
C GLU A 27 -7.91 8.83 -9.49
N PRO A 28 -7.01 9.78 -9.82
CA PRO A 28 -7.18 10.63 -10.98
C PRO A 28 -6.92 9.83 -12.27
N ALA A 29 -7.53 10.27 -13.37
CA ALA A 29 -7.37 9.59 -14.65
C ALA A 29 -5.92 9.59 -15.14
N ASN A 30 -5.16 10.66 -14.88
CA ASN A 30 -3.79 10.80 -15.37
C ASN A 30 -2.87 11.22 -14.21
N TYR A 31 -1.70 10.59 -14.09
CA TYR A 31 -0.70 10.94 -13.09
C TYR A 31 0.64 10.27 -13.38
N GLU A 32 1.69 10.72 -12.69
CA GLU A 32 2.98 10.03 -12.63
C GLU A 32 3.26 9.63 -11.18
N TYR A 33 3.97 8.52 -11.00
CA TYR A 33 4.50 8.14 -9.69
C TYR A 33 5.79 7.33 -9.83
N THR A 34 6.55 7.24 -8.74
CA THR A 34 7.69 6.34 -8.61
C THR A 34 7.35 5.26 -7.60
N VAL A 35 7.57 4.00 -7.95
CA VAL A 35 7.44 2.87 -7.03
C VAL A 35 8.77 2.15 -6.88
N ALA A 36 9.18 1.96 -5.63
CA ALA A 36 10.20 0.98 -5.28
C ALA A 36 9.51 -0.27 -4.75
N SER A 37 9.77 -1.43 -5.35
CA SER A 37 9.36 -2.72 -4.81
C SER A 37 10.57 -3.56 -4.39
N THR A 38 10.49 -4.08 -3.17
CA THR A 38 11.65 -4.60 -2.43
C THR A 38 11.48 -6.02 -1.91
N CYS A 39 10.31 -6.66 -2.13
CA CYS A 39 10.06 -8.04 -1.72
C CYS A 39 9.05 -8.73 -2.66
N GLY A 40 8.97 -10.06 -2.56
CA GLY A 40 8.17 -10.93 -3.42
C GLY A 40 8.87 -11.32 -4.73
N GLU A 41 8.34 -12.35 -5.39
CA GLU A 41 8.80 -12.77 -6.72
C GLU A 41 7.95 -12.11 -7.82
N ARG A 42 8.10 -10.79 -7.98
CA ARG A 42 7.24 -10.00 -8.87
C ARG A 42 8.04 -9.31 -9.98
N LEU A 43 7.37 -9.00 -11.09
CA LEU A 43 7.92 -8.18 -12.20
C LEU A 43 8.43 -6.80 -11.74
N LEU A 44 8.00 -6.36 -10.55
CA LEU A 44 8.25 -5.06 -9.96
C LEU A 44 9.48 -5.00 -9.05
N ILE A 45 10.38 -5.98 -9.03
CA ILE A 45 11.58 -5.85 -8.18
C ILE A 45 12.54 -4.78 -8.74
N GLY A 46 12.71 -3.71 -7.98
CA GLY A 46 13.48 -2.53 -8.36
C GLY A 46 12.73 -1.21 -8.17
N THR A 47 13.21 -0.16 -8.83
CA THR A 47 12.59 1.18 -8.79
C THR A 47 12.16 1.61 -10.19
N PHE A 48 10.91 2.02 -10.30
CA PHE A 48 10.26 2.33 -11.57
C PHE A 48 9.55 3.67 -11.48
N LYS A 49 9.69 4.49 -12.52
CA LYS A 49 8.82 5.62 -12.78
C LYS A 49 7.68 5.13 -13.68
N MET A 50 6.45 5.39 -13.27
CA MET A 50 5.23 5.02 -13.97
C MET A 50 4.51 6.26 -14.47
N THR A 51 4.00 6.20 -15.69
CA THR A 51 3.04 7.17 -16.22
C THR A 51 1.70 6.46 -16.37
N VAL A 52 0.65 7.05 -15.79
CA VAL A 52 -0.72 6.56 -15.87
C VAL A 52 -1.54 7.53 -16.70
N ALA A 53 -2.29 7.00 -17.67
CA ALA A 53 -3.27 7.74 -18.44
C ALA A 53 -4.55 6.92 -18.55
N GLN A 54 -5.69 7.59 -18.40
CA GLN A 54 -7.02 6.95 -18.36
C GLN A 54 -7.11 5.80 -17.34
N GLY A 55 -6.43 5.93 -16.20
CA GLY A 55 -6.39 4.92 -15.13
C GLY A 55 -5.57 3.66 -15.48
N LYS A 56 -4.76 3.69 -16.55
CA LYS A 56 -3.89 2.58 -16.95
C LYS A 56 -2.45 3.03 -17.07
N VAL A 57 -1.51 2.16 -16.70
CA VAL A 57 -0.09 2.42 -16.90
C VAL A 57 0.22 2.39 -18.40
N THR A 58 0.74 3.49 -18.93
CA THR A 58 1.08 3.66 -20.35
C THR A 58 2.58 3.74 -20.60
N GLU A 59 3.37 4.01 -19.56
CA GLU A 59 4.83 4.07 -19.65
C GLU A 59 5.46 3.59 -18.34
N VAL A 60 6.57 2.86 -18.48
CA VAL A 60 7.34 2.32 -17.36
C VAL A 60 8.81 2.52 -17.65
N VAL A 61 9.50 3.25 -16.77
CA VAL A 61 10.94 3.50 -16.87
C VAL A 61 11.61 2.96 -15.61
N ARG A 62 12.47 1.96 -15.74
CA ARG A 62 13.30 1.51 -14.62
C ARG A 62 14.43 2.50 -14.39
N LYS A 63 14.66 2.87 -13.15
CA LYS A 63 15.64 3.91 -12.79
C LYS A 63 17.09 3.57 -13.18
N ASP A 64 17.43 2.28 -13.27
CA ASP A 64 18.75 1.82 -13.70
C ASP A 64 18.88 1.65 -15.22
N ASN A 65 17.84 1.98 -16.01
CA ASN A 65 17.78 1.91 -17.47
C ASN A 65 18.07 0.52 -18.07
N THR A 66 17.90 -0.56 -17.31
CA THR A 66 18.31 -1.91 -17.75
C THR A 66 17.24 -2.73 -18.46
N LEU A 67 16.10 -2.18 -18.86
CA LEU A 67 14.97 -3.02 -19.30
C LEU A 67 15.06 -3.42 -20.80
N PRO A 68 15.16 -4.72 -21.14
CA PRO A 68 15.20 -5.16 -22.54
C PRO A 68 13.81 -5.20 -23.19
N GLU A 69 12.72 -5.38 -22.44
CA GLU A 69 11.34 -5.26 -22.94
C GLU A 69 10.37 -4.99 -21.78
N VAL A 70 9.58 -3.91 -21.87
CA VAL A 70 8.57 -3.52 -20.87
C VAL A 70 7.23 -3.43 -21.57
N LYS A 71 6.24 -4.12 -21.02
CA LYS A 71 4.84 -3.99 -21.43
C LYS A 71 4.10 -3.21 -20.35
N PRO A 72 3.86 -1.91 -20.52
CA PRO A 72 3.24 -1.07 -19.49
C PRO A 72 1.95 -1.66 -18.91
N GLU A 73 1.17 -2.36 -19.73
CA GLU A 73 -0.07 -3.03 -19.34
C GLU A 73 0.10 -4.15 -18.29
N ASN A 74 1.31 -4.65 -18.09
CA ASN A 74 1.62 -5.64 -17.05
C ASN A 74 1.93 -5.02 -15.69
N TYR A 75 1.98 -3.68 -15.62
CA TYR A 75 2.30 -2.95 -14.39
C TYR A 75 1.02 -2.33 -13.81
N PRO A 76 0.81 -2.43 -12.49
CA PRO A 76 -0.40 -1.97 -11.84
C PRO A 76 -0.44 -0.44 -11.72
N SER A 77 -1.64 0.13 -11.76
CA SER A 77 -1.91 1.48 -11.25
C SER A 77 -1.89 1.52 -9.72
N LEU A 78 -1.92 2.71 -9.12
CA LEU A 78 -2.07 2.85 -7.67
C LEU A 78 -3.42 2.31 -7.18
N LYS A 79 -4.48 2.43 -7.98
CA LYS A 79 -5.75 1.78 -7.67
C LYS A 79 -5.65 0.26 -7.68
N ASP A 80 -4.96 -0.34 -8.65
CA ASP A 80 -4.81 -1.79 -8.71
C ASP A 80 -4.07 -2.32 -7.47
N LEU A 81 -3.00 -1.62 -7.04
CA LEU A 81 -2.28 -1.94 -5.80
C LEU A 81 -3.17 -1.78 -4.56
N LEU A 82 -4.02 -0.75 -4.53
CA LEU A 82 -4.95 -0.53 -3.43
C LEU A 82 -6.06 -1.60 -3.38
N ASP A 83 -6.57 -2.02 -4.54
CA ASP A 83 -7.55 -3.10 -4.65
C ASP A 83 -6.96 -4.45 -4.21
N GLU A 84 -5.68 -4.69 -4.51
CA GLU A 84 -4.93 -5.85 -3.99
C GLU A 84 -4.86 -5.81 -2.46
N TYR A 85 -4.47 -4.67 -1.88
CA TYR A 85 -4.44 -4.48 -0.42
C TYR A 85 -5.80 -4.75 0.23
N LEU A 86 -6.87 -4.18 -0.34
CA LEU A 86 -8.23 -4.37 0.17
C LEU A 86 -8.67 -5.83 0.09
N THR A 87 -8.32 -6.52 -0.98
CA THR A 87 -8.62 -7.93 -1.17
C THR A 87 -7.86 -8.80 -0.17
N ALA A 88 -6.56 -8.56 0.00
CA ALA A 88 -5.72 -9.27 0.97
C ALA A 88 -6.25 -9.08 2.40
N LYS A 89 -6.58 -7.85 2.79
CA LYS A 89 -7.18 -7.53 4.09
C LYS A 89 -8.52 -8.26 4.28
N LYS A 90 -9.41 -8.21 3.29
CA LYS A 90 -10.71 -8.90 3.33
C LYS A 90 -10.57 -10.41 3.49
N ASN A 91 -9.53 -10.99 2.87
CA ASN A 91 -9.26 -12.43 2.92
C ASN A 91 -8.51 -12.86 4.18
N GLY A 92 -8.18 -11.93 5.10
CA GLY A 92 -7.50 -12.26 6.35
C GLY A 92 -6.00 -12.52 6.18
N ALA A 93 -5.35 -11.78 5.29
CA ALA A 93 -3.89 -11.81 5.13
C ALA A 93 -3.16 -11.74 6.47
N HIS A 94 -2.06 -12.48 6.60
CA HIS A 94 -1.22 -12.44 7.80
C HIS A 94 -0.75 -11.01 8.12
N LEU A 95 -0.37 -10.27 7.07
CA LEU A 95 0.00 -8.87 7.12
C LEU A 95 -0.69 -8.11 5.98
N ALA A 96 -1.34 -7.01 6.33
CA ALA A 96 -1.78 -6.01 5.38
C ALA A 96 -1.61 -4.62 6.01
N LYS A 97 -0.63 -3.85 5.55
CA LYS A 97 -0.37 -2.48 5.99
C LYS A 97 -0.46 -1.53 4.81
N LEU A 98 -1.15 -0.41 5.04
CA LEU A 98 -1.26 0.70 4.12
C LEU A 98 -0.89 1.98 4.87
N GLU A 99 -0.06 2.81 4.27
CA GLU A 99 0.14 4.20 4.67
C GLU A 99 -0.28 5.11 3.50
N THR A 100 -0.84 6.26 3.83
CA THR A 100 -1.38 7.22 2.87
C THR A 100 -0.80 8.61 3.12
N ASP A 101 -0.71 9.42 2.07
CA ASP A 101 -0.32 10.82 2.19
C ASP A 101 -1.43 11.61 2.93
N PRO A 102 -1.10 12.43 3.95
CA PRO A 102 -2.09 13.17 4.71
C PRO A 102 -2.77 14.32 3.92
N ALA A 103 -2.20 14.75 2.79
CA ALA A 103 -2.72 15.87 2.01
C ALA A 103 -3.89 15.47 1.10
N ASP A 104 -3.80 14.32 0.44
CA ASP A 104 -4.80 13.86 -0.54
C ASP A 104 -5.22 12.39 -0.37
N GLY A 105 -4.57 11.63 0.52
CA GLY A 105 -4.88 10.25 0.82
C GLY A 105 -4.27 9.20 -0.13
N HIS A 106 -3.43 9.59 -1.10
CA HIS A 106 -2.86 8.59 -2.03
C HIS A 106 -1.98 7.57 -1.29
N PRO A 107 -1.88 6.31 -1.75
CA PRO A 107 -1.00 5.31 -1.14
C PRO A 107 0.46 5.74 -1.20
N THR A 108 1.15 5.77 -0.05
CA THR A 108 2.60 6.03 0.04
C THR A 108 3.38 4.75 0.34
N LYS A 109 2.72 3.76 0.94
CA LYS A 109 3.31 2.46 1.25
C LYS A 109 2.26 1.37 1.36
N ILE A 110 2.58 0.21 0.81
CA ILE A 110 1.79 -1.02 0.92
C ILE A 110 2.74 -2.15 1.29
N ASP A 111 2.49 -2.84 2.40
CA ASP A 111 3.15 -4.09 2.75
C ASP A 111 2.09 -5.19 2.91
N LEU A 112 2.21 -6.26 2.12
CA LEU A 112 1.35 -7.45 2.14
C LEU A 112 2.20 -8.69 2.40
N ASP A 113 1.67 -9.57 3.23
CA ASP A 113 2.10 -10.96 3.37
C ASP A 113 0.81 -11.75 3.65
N PRO A 114 0.18 -12.30 2.59
CA PRO A 114 -1.05 -13.07 2.72
C PRO A 114 -0.85 -14.32 3.59
N ILE A 115 0.22 -15.08 3.36
CA ILE A 115 0.53 -16.34 4.03
C ILE A 115 1.92 -16.25 4.69
N LYS A 116 1.95 -16.08 6.01
CA LYS A 116 3.15 -15.88 6.87
C LYS A 116 4.46 -16.60 6.49
N ASN A 117 4.37 -17.81 5.95
CA ASN A 117 5.55 -18.65 5.65
C ASN A 117 5.59 -19.12 4.19
N ALA A 118 4.77 -18.53 3.31
CA ALA A 118 5.05 -18.59 1.89
C ALA A 118 6.25 -17.66 1.59
N ILE A 119 6.97 -17.94 0.51
CA ILE A 119 8.25 -17.26 0.20
C ILE A 119 8.06 -16.23 -0.92
N ASP A 120 6.98 -16.35 -1.68
CA ASP A 120 6.77 -15.73 -2.98
C ASP A 120 5.56 -14.79 -3.03
N ASP A 121 4.72 -14.76 -1.98
CA ASP A 121 3.46 -14.03 -1.96
C ASP A 121 3.55 -12.63 -1.33
N GLU A 122 4.69 -12.28 -0.73
CA GLU A 122 4.86 -10.96 -0.14
C GLU A 122 4.88 -9.84 -1.20
N ALA A 123 4.46 -8.65 -0.79
CA ALA A 123 4.50 -7.45 -1.61
C ALA A 123 4.90 -6.24 -0.77
N CYS A 124 5.96 -5.54 -1.16
CA CYS A 124 6.46 -4.39 -0.44
C CYS A 124 6.64 -3.23 -1.41
N TYR A 125 5.78 -2.22 -1.32
CA TYR A 125 5.79 -1.05 -2.18
C TYR A 125 6.06 0.21 -1.39
N ARG A 126 6.93 1.08 -1.92
CA ARG A 126 7.11 2.46 -1.49
C ARG A 126 6.82 3.38 -2.67
N ILE A 127 5.81 4.22 -2.53
CA ILE A 127 5.34 5.15 -3.55
C ILE A 127 5.87 6.54 -3.22
N SER A 128 6.38 7.23 -4.23
CA SER A 128 6.96 8.58 -4.11
C SER A 128 6.81 9.35 -5.42
N ASN A 129 7.12 10.64 -5.40
CA ASN A 129 7.02 11.54 -6.57
C ASN A 129 5.65 11.50 -7.26
N TYR A 130 4.58 11.24 -6.51
CA TYR A 130 3.22 11.24 -7.04
C TYR A 130 2.85 12.64 -7.51
N THR A 131 2.43 12.76 -8.77
CA THR A 131 2.02 14.02 -9.37
C THR A 131 0.77 13.80 -10.23
N PRO A 132 -0.41 14.24 -9.79
CA PRO A 132 -1.61 14.19 -10.62
C PRO A 132 -1.46 15.07 -11.87
N ARG A 133 -2.05 14.64 -12.98
CA ARG A 133 -2.06 15.35 -14.27
C ARG A 133 -3.51 15.57 -14.72
N SER A 134 -3.76 16.72 -15.33
CA SER A 134 -5.07 17.08 -15.91
C SER A 134 -5.21 16.51 -17.32
#